data_AF-A0A3C0GDY4-F1
#
_entry.id   AF-A0A3C0GDY4-F1
#
_cell.length_a   1.000
_cell.length_b   1.000
_cell.length_c   1.000
_cell.angle_alpha   90.00
_cell.angle_beta   90.00
_cell.angle_gamma   90.00
#
_symmetry.space_group_name_H-M   'P 1'
#
loop_
_entity.id
_entity.type
_entity.pdbx_description
1 polymer ?
#
loop_
_entity_poly.entity_id
_entity_poly.type
_entity_poly.pdbx_seq_one_letter_code
_entity_poly.pdbx_strand_id
1 'polypeptide(L)'
;MNENFVRLIFSETQDERVPKLFAAMTETALIKYVNEDEDSYNVEHYVTSEGDYVYEIKLNNRVEDTDSDKFSDVCAKLFSEKTFEIDFSN
;
A
#
# COMPACT_ATOMS: atom_id res chain seq x y z
N MET A 1 -19.62 7.10 -3.01
CA MET A 1 -18.95 5.85 -2.60
C MET A 1 -17.66 6.27 -1.97
N ASN A 2 -17.42 5.88 -0.73
CA ASN A 2 -16.16 6.11 -0.06
C ASN A 2 -15.19 5.03 -0.56
N GLU A 3 -14.20 5.45 -1.35
CA GLU A 3 -13.20 4.54 -1.89
C GLU A 3 -12.08 4.42 -0.87
N ASN A 4 -11.79 3.20 -0.44
CA ASN A 4 -10.77 2.93 0.56
C ASN A 4 -9.46 2.59 -0.16
N PHE A 5 -8.34 3.08 0.35
CA PHE A 5 -7.04 2.83 -0.25
C PHE A 5 -5.98 2.61 0.83
N VAL A 6 -4.97 1.82 0.48
CA VAL A 6 -3.68 1.80 1.16
C VAL A 6 -2.62 2.34 0.21
N ARG A 7 -1.79 3.24 0.69
CA ARG A 7 -0.70 3.86 -0.08
C ARG A 7 0.64 3.63 0.57
N LEU A 8 1.65 3.35 -0.24
CA LEU A 8 3.06 3.51 0.13
C LEU A 8 3.61 4.74 -0.59
N ILE A 9 4.18 5.67 0.17
CA ILE A 9 4.65 6.96 -0.33
C ILE A 9 6.16 7.05 -0.08
N PHE A 10 6.92 7.40 -1.10
CA PHE A 10 8.38 7.57 -1.03
C PHE A 10 8.80 8.94 -1.57
N SER A 11 9.78 9.58 -0.93
CA SER A 11 10.36 10.85 -1.38
C SER A 11 11.35 10.72 -2.54
N GLU A 12 11.67 9.49 -2.95
CA GLU A 12 12.62 9.18 -4.02
C GLU A 12 12.15 7.99 -4.86
N THR A 13 12.73 7.84 -6.06
CA THR A 13 12.40 6.74 -6.96
C THR A 13 12.75 5.39 -6.33
N GLN A 14 11.88 4.41 -6.52
CA GLN A 14 12.03 3.09 -5.95
C GLN A 14 12.46 2.04 -6.97
N ASP A 15 12.98 0.93 -6.45
CA ASP A 15 13.31 -0.25 -7.23
C ASP A 15 12.02 -0.85 -7.84
N GLU A 16 12.12 -1.41 -9.05
CA GLU A 16 11.01 -2.06 -9.77
C GLU A 16 10.35 -3.23 -8.99
N ARG A 17 11.01 -3.71 -7.92
CA ARG A 17 10.47 -4.72 -6.99
C ARG A 17 9.47 -4.16 -5.99
N VAL A 18 9.44 -2.85 -5.73
CA VAL A 18 8.56 -2.25 -4.71
C VAL A 18 7.08 -2.52 -4.97
N PRO A 19 6.52 -2.36 -6.19
CA PRO A 19 5.13 -2.73 -6.47
C PRO A 19 4.80 -4.19 -6.12
N LYS A 20 5.72 -5.12 -6.46
CA LYS A 20 5.52 -6.56 -6.19
C LYS A 20 5.56 -6.87 -4.70
N LEU A 21 6.48 -6.26 -3.97
CA LEU A 21 6.57 -6.40 -2.52
C LEU A 21 5.33 -5.82 -1.85
N PHE A 22 4.87 -4.65 -2.29
CA PHE A 22 3.66 -4.02 -1.77
C PHE A 22 2.41 -4.88 -2.00
N ALA A 23 2.22 -5.41 -3.22
CA ALA A 23 1.12 -6.31 -3.53
C ALA A 23 1.13 -7.57 -2.64
N ALA A 24 2.28 -8.24 -2.54
CA ALA A 24 2.44 -9.44 -1.70
C ALA A 24 2.17 -9.15 -0.22
N MET A 25 2.51 -7.93 0.24
CA MET A 25 2.24 -7.51 1.59
C MET A 25 0.76 -7.28 1.86
N THR A 26 0.09 -6.60 0.96
CA THR A 26 -1.35 -6.36 1.03
C THR A 26 -2.11 -7.69 0.97
N GLU A 27 -1.66 -8.64 0.15
CA GLU A 27 -2.19 -10.01 0.15
C GLU A 27 -1.95 -10.73 1.48
N THR A 28 -0.78 -10.58 2.11
CA THR A 28 -0.51 -11.30 3.36
C THR A 28 -1.28 -10.74 4.55
N ALA A 29 -1.40 -9.41 4.64
CA ALA A 29 -1.86 -8.72 5.84
C ALA A 29 -3.27 -8.11 5.70
N LEU A 30 -3.71 -7.82 4.47
CA LEU A 30 -4.96 -7.11 4.20
C LEU A 30 -5.90 -7.87 3.26
N ILE A 31 -5.70 -9.16 2.98
CA ILE A 31 -6.50 -9.94 2.01
C ILE A 31 -8.02 -9.79 2.18
N LYS A 32 -8.51 -9.73 3.43
CA LYS A 32 -9.94 -9.57 3.74
C LYS A 32 -10.51 -8.20 3.36
N TYR A 33 -9.67 -7.23 2.99
CA TYR A 33 -10.04 -5.86 2.63
C TYR A 33 -9.88 -5.58 1.13
N VAL A 34 -9.35 -6.50 0.33
CA VAL A 34 -9.11 -6.35 -1.12
C VAL A 34 -10.17 -7.11 -1.93
N ASN A 35 -10.31 -6.77 -3.21
CA ASN A 35 -11.21 -7.48 -4.12
C ASN A 35 -10.74 -8.92 -4.34
N GLU A 36 -11.55 -9.89 -3.90
CA GLU A 36 -11.34 -11.31 -4.20
C GLU A 36 -11.64 -11.66 -5.67
N ASP A 37 -12.40 -10.80 -6.37
CA ASP A 37 -12.87 -11.04 -7.74
C ASP A 37 -11.90 -10.55 -8.84
N GLU A 38 -10.82 -9.84 -8.51
CA GLU A 38 -9.79 -9.49 -9.49
C GLU A 38 -8.61 -10.47 -9.37
N ASP A 39 -8.32 -11.21 -10.45
CA ASP A 39 -7.19 -12.15 -10.59
C ASP A 39 -5.79 -11.52 -10.34
N SER A 40 -5.72 -10.22 -10.03
CA SER A 40 -4.48 -9.51 -9.74
C SER A 40 -4.73 -8.25 -8.93
N TYR A 41 -3.95 -8.03 -7.87
CA TYR A 41 -3.86 -6.75 -7.19
C TYR A 41 -3.39 -5.67 -8.17
N ASN A 42 -4.29 -4.76 -8.54
CA ASN A 42 -3.89 -3.58 -9.31
C ASN A 42 -3.17 -2.60 -8.37
N VAL A 43 -1.84 -2.59 -8.47
CA VAL A 43 -1.01 -1.55 -7.85
C VAL A 43 -0.92 -0.39 -8.83
N GLU A 44 -1.61 0.70 -8.51
CA GLU A 44 -1.41 1.95 -9.24
C GLU A 44 -0.11 2.62 -8.76
N HIS A 45 0.60 3.27 -9.69
CA HIS A 45 1.81 4.02 -9.39
C HIS A 45 1.77 5.37 -10.10
N TYR A 46 1.97 6.44 -9.35
CA TYR A 46 2.03 7.81 -9.87
C TYR A 46 2.97 8.68 -9.04
N VAL A 47 3.34 9.83 -9.60
CA VAL A 47 4.16 10.84 -8.91
C VAL A 47 3.29 12.06 -8.60
N THR A 48 3.31 12.53 -7.35
CA THR A 48 2.55 13.72 -6.92
C THR A 48 3.15 15.00 -7.50
N SER A 49 2.42 16.10 -7.44
CA SER A 49 2.95 17.43 -7.80
C SER A 49 4.11 17.88 -6.91
N GLU A 50 4.22 17.30 -5.71
CA GLU A 50 5.27 17.58 -4.73
C GLU A 50 6.53 16.73 -4.96
N GLY A 51 6.44 15.74 -5.87
CA GLY A 51 7.55 14.87 -6.25
C GLY A 51 7.57 13.52 -5.54
N ASP A 52 6.54 13.18 -4.77
CA ASP A 52 6.45 11.91 -4.06
C ASP A 52 6.01 10.79 -5.00
N TYR A 53 6.61 9.62 -4.83
CA TYR A 53 6.30 8.39 -5.56
C TYR A 53 5.29 7.59 -4.75
N VAL A 54 4.08 7.45 -5.28
CA VAL A 54 2.96 6.81 -4.59
C VAL A 54 2.63 5.49 -5.26
N TYR A 55 2.56 4.43 -4.46
CA TYR A 55 2.01 3.12 -4.83
C TYR A 55 0.70 2.94 -4.10
N GLU A 56 -0.39 2.69 -4.82
CA GLU A 56 -1.75 2.64 -4.27
C GLU A 56 -2.42 1.32 -4.60
N ILE A 57 -3.13 0.75 -3.61
CA ILE A 57 -4.02 -0.39 -3.79
C ILE A 57 -5.40 -0.01 -3.26
N LYS A 58 -6.42 -0.25 -4.09
CA LYS A 58 -7.82 -0.07 -3.74
C LYS A 58 -8.30 -1.19 -2.81
N LEU A 59 -9.04 -0.78 -1.78
CA LEU A 59 -9.64 -1.64 -0.78
C LEU A 59 -11.17 -1.56 -0.86
N ASN A 60 -11.84 -2.68 -0.61
CA ASN A 60 -13.30 -2.80 -0.57
C ASN A 60 -13.90 -2.19 0.70
N ASN A 61 -13.15 -2.21 1.79
CA ASN A 61 -13.60 -1.76 3.10
C ASN A 61 -12.50 -0.97 3.80
N ARG A 62 -12.91 -0.13 4.76
CA ARG A 62 -11.99 0.52 5.68
C ARG A 62 -11.18 -0.54 6.44
N VAL A 63 -9.87 -0.32 6.54
CA VAL A 63 -8.99 -1.13 7.39
C VAL A 63 -9.17 -0.73 8.84
N GLU A 64 -9.33 -1.72 9.73
CA GLU A 64 -9.37 -1.48 11.17
C GLU A 64 -7.99 -1.05 11.68
N ASP A 65 -7.96 -0.13 12.64
CA ASP A 65 -6.71 0.46 13.16
C ASP A 65 -5.68 -0.62 13.58
N THR A 66 -6.13 -1.72 14.19
CA THR A 66 -5.24 -2.84 14.59
C THR A 66 -4.59 -3.58 13.43
N ASP A 67 -5.23 -3.60 12.26
CA ASP A 67 -4.67 -4.23 11.06
C ASP A 67 -3.80 -3.23 10.27
N SER A 68 -4.14 -1.94 10.30
CA SER A 68 -3.29 -0.86 9.80
C SER A 68 -1.95 -0.80 10.53
N ASP A 69 -1.95 -0.94 11.86
CA ASP A 69 -0.74 -0.99 12.68
C ASP A 69 0.14 -2.19 12.31
N LYS A 70 -0.45 -3.39 12.21
CA LYS A 70 0.28 -4.61 11.80
C LYS A 70 0.84 -4.47 10.40
N PHE A 71 0.08 -3.91 9.47
CA PHE A 71 0.54 -3.68 8.10
C PHE A 71 1.76 -2.75 8.08
N SER A 72 1.71 -1.68 8.87
CA SER A 72 2.79 -0.72 9.01
C SER A 72 4.05 -1.36 9.60
N ASP A 73 3.90 -2.20 10.63
CA ASP A 73 4.99 -2.97 11.22
C ASP A 73 5.67 -3.91 10.23
N VAL A 74 4.91 -4.57 9.34
CA VAL A 74 5.52 -5.46 8.36
C VAL A 74 6.21 -4.67 7.24
N CYS A 75 5.61 -3.58 6.78
CA CYS A 75 6.26 -2.69 5.81
C CYS A 75 7.57 -2.11 6.37
N ALA A 76 7.59 -1.70 7.64
CA ALA A 76 8.79 -1.18 8.31
C ALA A 76 9.93 -2.20 8.37
N LYS A 77 9.62 -3.50 8.48
CA LYS A 77 10.64 -4.57 8.45
C LYS A 77 11.23 -4.79 7.06
N LEU A 78 10.44 -4.60 6.01
CA LEU A 78 10.83 -4.89 4.62
C LEU A 78 11.48 -3.70 3.93
N PHE A 79 11.04 -2.50 4.23
CA PHE A 79 11.56 -1.25 3.68
C PHE A 79 12.46 -0.51 4.67
N SER A 80 13.09 -1.24 5.60
CA SER A 80 13.83 -0.73 6.77
C SER A 80 14.95 0.28 6.47
N GLU A 81 15.39 0.39 5.22
CA GLU A 81 16.42 1.33 4.77
C GLU A 81 15.86 2.61 4.10
N LYS A 82 14.54 2.75 3.96
CA LYS A 82 13.92 3.85 3.20
C LYS A 82 12.99 4.68 4.06
N THR A 83 13.02 6.00 3.88
CA THR A 83 11.97 6.89 4.39
C THR A 83 10.73 6.69 3.53
N PHE A 84 9.74 5.99 4.07
CA PHE A 84 8.45 5.79 3.44
C PHE A 84 7.34 6.14 4.42
N GLU A 85 6.20 6.54 3.89
CA GLU A 85 4.97 6.76 4.64
C GLU A 85 3.89 5.77 4.19
N ILE A 86 2.99 5.41 5.11
CA ILE A 86 1.81 4.62 4.81
C ILE A 86 0.60 5.48 5.12
N ASP A 87 -0.30 5.57 4.15
CA ASP A 87 -1.57 6.28 4.28
C ASP A 87 -2.75 5.33 4.02
N PHE A 88 -3.78 5.47 4.87
CA PHE A 88 -5.05 4.76 4.74
C PHE A 88 -6.16 5.81 4.57
N SER A 89 -6.68 5.99 3.36
CA SER A 89 -7.83 6.87 3.12
C SER A 89 -9.13 6.09 3.06
N ASN A 90 -10.20 6.71 3.55
CA ASN A 90 -11.58 6.19 3.51
C ASN A 90 -12.53 7.24 2.93
#